data_AF-A0A5K1F714-F1
#
_entry.id   AF-A0A5K1F714-F1
#
_cell.length_a   1.000
_cell.length_b   1.000
_cell.length_c   1.000
_cell.angle_alpha   90.00
_cell.angle_beta   90.00
_cell.angle_gamma   90.00
#
_symmetry.space_group_name_H-M   'P 1'
#
loop_
_entity.id
_entity.type
_entity.pdbx_description
1 polymer ?
#
loop_
_entity_poly.entity_id
_entity_poly.type
_entity_poly.pdbx_seq_one_letter_code
_entity_poly.pdbx_strand_id
1 'polypeptide(L)' 'MARPVALAVAVMAMVVASLAAGAEGGYIAYNTTAGIVSGKLNVHLVPHSHDDVGWLKTIDQYFVGTNNSIQ' A
#
# COMPACT_ATOMS: atom_id res chain seq x y z
N MET A 1 -45.05 26.90 -7.09
CA MET A 1 -44.53 25.51 -7.15
C MET A 1 -43.04 25.40 -7.55
N ALA A 2 -42.39 26.45 -8.05
CA ALA A 2 -40.99 26.38 -8.52
C ALA A 2 -39.88 26.49 -7.43
N ARG A 3 -40.19 27.00 -6.24
CA ARG A 3 -39.21 27.27 -5.17
C ARG A 3 -38.65 26.03 -4.43
N PRO A 4 -39.45 25.00 -4.09
CA PRO A 4 -38.93 23.84 -3.36
C PRO A 4 -38.11 22.89 -4.25
N VAL A 5 -38.45 22.79 -5.54
CA VAL A 5 -37.69 21.98 -6.51
C VAL A 5 -36.32 22.61 -6.77
N ALA A 6 -36.25 23.94 -6.90
CA ALA A 6 -34.99 24.66 -7.06
C ALA A 6 -34.05 24.47 -5.86
N LEU A 7 -34.58 24.45 -4.63
CA LEU A 7 -33.81 24.19 -3.42
C LEU A 7 -33.25 22.76 -3.38
N ALA A 8 -34.08 21.76 -3.74
CA ALA A 8 -33.65 20.36 -3.77
C ALA A 8 -32.55 20.12 -4.82
N VAL A 9 -32.66 20.74 -6.00
CA VAL A 9 -31.63 20.65 -7.04
C VAL A 9 -30.33 21.32 -6.60
N ALA A 10 -30.42 22.48 -5.92
CA ALA A 10 -29.24 23.17 -5.40
C ALA A 10 -28.52 22.33 -4.32
N VAL A 11 -29.25 21.69 -3.41
CA VAL A 11 -28.69 20.81 -2.39
C VAL A 11 -28.04 19.58 -3.03
N MET A 12 -28.70 18.95 -4.00
CA MET A 12 -28.14 17.81 -4.73
C MET A 12 -26.85 18.17 -5.46
N ALA A 13 -26.81 19.33 -6.12
CA ALA A 13 -25.61 19.82 -6.79
C ALA A 13 -24.45 20.07 -5.81
N MET A 14 -24.73 20.61 -4.62
CA MET A 14 -23.71 20.81 -3.58
C MET A 14 -23.17 19.48 -3.03
N VAL A 15 -24.02 18.46 -2.85
CA VAL A 15 -23.60 17.12 -2.40
C VAL A 15 -22.75 16.42 -3.46
N VAL A 16 -23.11 16.54 -4.74
CA VAL A 16 -22.31 15.98 -5.83
C VAL A 16 -20.95 16.70 -5.93
N ALA A 17 -20.92 18.02 -5.79
CA ALA A 17 -19.68 18.79 -5.81
C ALA A 17 -18.74 18.45 -4.64
N SER A 18 -19.29 18.19 -3.44
CA SER A 18 -18.47 17.81 -2.28
C SER A 18 -17.95 16.37 -2.36
N LEU A 19 -18.68 15.45 -2.98
CA LEU A 19 -18.21 14.09 -3.28
C LEU A 19 -17.22 14.05 -4.45
N ALA A 20 -17.27 15.04 -5.36
CA ALA A 20 -16.32 15.20 -6.45
C ALA A 20 -15.02 15.91 -6.04
N ALA A 21 -14.94 16.45 -4.82
CA ALA A 21 -13.69 16.96 -4.26
C ALA A 21 -12.73 15.78 -4.02
N GLY A 22 -11.82 15.57 -4.98
CA GLY A 22 -10.81 14.52 -4.91
C GLY A 22 -9.85 14.72 -3.74
N ALA A 23 -9.45 13.62 -3.09
CA ALA A 23 -8.34 13.63 -2.14
C ALA A 23 -7.02 13.69 -2.91
N GLU A 24 -6.14 14.62 -2.54
CA GLU A 24 -4.80 14.68 -3.11
C GLU A 24 -3.85 13.74 -2.34
N GLY A 25 -3.36 12.70 -3.01
CA GLY A 25 -2.30 11.84 -2.50
C GLY A 25 -0.93 12.39 -2.90
N GLY A 26 -0.10 12.74 -1.93
CA GLY A 26 1.28 13.20 -2.16
C GLY A 26 2.28 12.05 -2.19
N TYR A 27 3.23 12.09 -3.13
CA TYR A 27 4.44 11.28 -3.06
C TYR A 27 5.43 11.90 -2.05
N ILE A 28 6.04 11.06 -1.21
CA ILE A 28 7.13 11.47 -0.32
C ILE A 28 8.35 10.59 -0.62
N ALA A 29 9.47 11.23 -0.96
CA ALA A 29 10.75 10.55 -1.08
C ALA A 29 11.36 10.28 0.30
N TYR A 30 11.59 9.02 0.64
CA TYR A 30 12.27 8.63 1.87
C TYR A 30 13.80 8.71 1.68
N ASN A 31 14.52 9.19 2.71
CA ASN A 31 15.98 9.16 2.70
C ASN A 31 16.50 7.75 3.04
N THR A 32 16.81 6.95 2.01
CA THR A 32 17.34 5.58 2.14
C THR A 32 18.88 5.51 2.13
N THR A 33 19.56 6.64 2.24
CA THR A 33 21.04 6.73 2.15
C THR A 33 21.77 6.61 3.49
N ALA A 34 21.04 6.25 4.56
CA ALA A 34 21.60 6.15 5.90
C ALA A 34 22.78 5.15 5.96
N GLY A 35 23.84 5.52 6.66
CA GLY A 35 25.01 4.70 6.93
C GLY A 35 25.37 4.69 8.41
N ILE A 36 26.54 4.11 8.73
CA ILE A 36 27.01 4.01 10.11
C ILE A 36 27.36 5.40 10.66
N VAL A 37 26.87 5.71 11.86
CA VAL A 37 27.18 6.94 12.58
C VAL A 37 27.92 6.61 13.87
N SER A 38 29.11 7.20 14.05
CA SER A 38 29.93 7.01 15.25
C SER A 38 29.24 7.58 16.50
N GLY A 39 29.40 6.89 17.64
CA GLY A 39 28.78 7.29 18.91
C GLY A 39 27.27 7.04 18.99
N LYS A 40 26.67 6.34 18.01
CA LYS A 40 25.25 5.93 18.03
C LYS A 40 25.13 4.42 17.94
N LEU A 41 24.00 3.89 18.42
CA LEU A 41 23.58 2.54 18.07
C LEU A 41 23.19 2.53 16.58
N ASN A 42 23.83 1.66 15.81
CA ASN A 42 23.52 1.47 14.40
C ASN A 42 22.70 0.18 14.26
N VAL A 43 21.46 0.31 13.79
CA VAL A 43 20.55 -0.82 13.57
C VAL A 43 20.63 -1.20 12.10
N HIS A 44 21.26 -2.33 11.81
CA HIS A 44 21.34 -2.87 10.46
C HIS A 44 20.07 -3.68 10.19
N LEU A 45 19.20 -3.16 9.33
CA LEU A 45 18.10 -3.94 8.79
C LEU A 45 18.70 -4.89 7.75
N VAL A 46 18.58 -6.20 7.98
CA VAL A 46 19.11 -7.24 7.08
C VAL A 46 17.94 -8.04 6.49
N PRO A 47 17.32 -7.55 5.39
CA PRO A 47 16.31 -8.31 4.67
C PRO A 47 16.92 -9.60 4.14
N HIS A 48 16.26 -10.72 4.38
CA HIS A 48 16.65 -12.02 3.85
C HIS A 48 15.39 -12.85 3.59
N SER A 49 15.51 -13.82 2.69
CA SER A 49 14.54 -14.92 2.52
C SER A 49 15.21 -16.22 2.91
N HIS A 50 14.46 -17.12 3.53
CA HIS A 50 14.88 -18.50 3.75
C HIS A 50 14.16 -19.37 2.72
N ASP A 51 14.89 -19.78 1.69
CA ASP A 51 14.35 -20.54 0.56
C ASP A 51 14.83 -21.99 0.64
N ASP A 52 13.98 -22.87 1.17
CA ASP A 52 14.29 -24.29 1.31
C ASP A 52 14.45 -24.99 -0.05
N VAL A 53 15.56 -25.72 -0.22
CA VAL A 53 15.84 -26.52 -1.43
C VAL A 53 15.16 -27.89 -1.34
N GLY A 54 13.85 -27.84 -1.10
CA GLY A 54 13.02 -28.99 -0.79
C GLY A 54 12.85 -29.19 0.72
N TRP A 55 11.59 -29.28 1.16
CA TRP A 55 11.18 -29.62 2.52
C TRP A 55 9.82 -30.31 2.47
N LEU A 56 8.71 -29.56 2.52
CA LEU A 56 7.38 -30.11 2.26
C LEU A 56 7.04 -30.10 0.76
N LYS A 57 7.52 -29.09 0.01
CA LYS A 57 7.46 -29.06 -1.45
C LYS A 57 8.74 -29.56 -2.09
N THR A 58 8.66 -29.94 -3.37
CA THR A 58 9.85 -30.15 -4.19
C THR A 58 10.53 -28.82 -4.52
N ILE A 59 11.78 -28.89 -4.97
CA ILE A 59 12.57 -27.72 -5.40
C ILE A 59 11.80 -26.92 -6.45
N ASP A 60 11.31 -27.57 -7.50
CA ASP A 60 10.59 -26.90 -8.59
C ASP A 60 9.30 -26.26 -8.09
N GLN A 61 8.60 -26.89 -7.14
CA GLN A 61 7.36 -26.35 -6.58
C GLN A 61 7.60 -25.08 -5.76
N TYR A 62 8.68 -25.01 -4.96
CA TYR A 62 9.10 -23.77 -4.30
C TYR A 62 9.54 -22.73 -5.34
N PHE A 63 10.35 -23.13 -6.33
CA PHE A 63 10.88 -22.22 -7.35
C PHE A 63 9.78 -21.56 -8.21
N VAL A 64 8.79 -22.34 -8.67
CA VAL A 64 7.71 -21.82 -9.53
C VAL A 64 6.48 -21.33 -8.74
N GLY A 65 6.43 -21.54 -7.43
CA GLY A 65 5.32 -21.11 -6.58
C GLY A 65 4.03 -21.92 -6.76
N THR A 66 4.14 -23.24 -6.95
CA THR A 66 2.98 -24.14 -7.11
C THR A 66 2.69 -24.97 -5.85
N ASN A 67 1.58 -25.71 -5.87
CA ASN A 67 1.13 -26.56 -4.75
C ASN A 67 1.05 -25.78 -3.41
N ASN A 68 0.41 -24.61 -3.42
CA ASN A 68 0.38 -23.68 -2.29
C ASN A 68 -0.51 -24.12 -1.11
N SER A 69 -1.08 -25.34 -1.17
CA SER A 69 -1.78 -25.95 -0.04
C SER A 69 -0.83 -26.55 1.01
N ILE A 70 0.46 -26.69 0.71
CA ILE A 70 1.52 -27.15 1.63
C ILE A 70 2.65 -26.12 1.66
N GLN A 71 3.40 -26.01 2.76
CA GLN A 71 4.65 -25.23 2.83
C GLN A 71 5.50 -25.66 4.00
#